data_AF-A0A455T2U5-F1
#
_entry.id   AF-A0A455T2U5-F1
#
_cell.length_a   1.000
_cell.length_b   1.000
_cell.length_c   1.000
_cell.angle_alpha   90.00
_cell.angle_beta   90.00
_cell.angle_gamma   90.00
#
_symmetry.space_group_name_H-M   'P 1'
#
loop_
_entity.id
_entity.type
_entity.pdbx_description
1 polymer ?
#
loop_
_entity_poly.entity_id
_entity_poly.type
_entity_poly.pdbx_seq_one_letter_code
_entity_poly.pdbx_strand_id
1 'polypeptide(L)'
;MLLIIDDVWDVEPALRFRLGPPGSVYLFTTRSPRVAARLAPHRIVPVLPLEPASALELLRLVAPHAVDQEPALAMRLIEAVGALPLALLLVGSYLYEESLHGQPRRIMSAFHHLLDRPSNWFMLSPLSGSSAGLLQESLQRSLTRLPASTLRLLRSLALFPPQPSSFSEEAAEAVGQCVSEAFVGDLDYLCDCGLVECQAARYSLHPVIRAYLRLDQQADLAAAERHLVNYYASLARKQLAAGRLSLPIERENFQTALQLAVQHALSEEQYVLQAALEALANGVSL
;
A
#
# COMPACT_ATOMS: atom_id res chain seq x y z
N MET A 1 4.44 23.41 29.92
CA MET A 1 3.18 23.21 29.17
C MET A 1 3.46 22.28 27.99
N LEU A 2 2.55 21.36 27.67
CA LEU A 2 2.61 20.53 26.47
C LEU A 2 1.51 21.01 25.50
N LEU A 3 1.88 21.31 24.25
CA LEU A 3 0.93 21.58 23.19
C LEU A 3 1.00 20.46 22.16
N ILE A 4 -0.16 19.93 21.77
CA ILE A 4 -0.28 18.90 20.73
C ILE A 4 -0.94 19.57 19.52
N ILE A 5 -0.27 19.50 18.38
CA ILE A 5 -0.75 20.04 17.12
C ILE A 5 -0.96 18.85 16.19
N ASP A 6 -2.22 18.49 15.99
CA ASP A 6 -2.63 17.29 15.27
C ASP A 6 -2.75 17.54 13.77
N ASP A 7 -2.44 16.51 12.97
CA ASP A 7 -2.54 16.43 11.52
C ASP A 7 -1.92 17.63 10.78
N VAL A 8 -0.64 17.88 11.02
CA VAL A 8 0.07 19.00 10.40
C VAL A 8 0.45 18.70 8.95
N TRP A 9 0.10 19.61 8.07
CA TRP A 9 0.28 19.49 6.63
C TRP A 9 1.32 20.46 6.03
N ASP A 10 1.57 21.59 6.70
CA ASP A 10 2.48 22.64 6.27
C ASP A 10 3.26 23.18 7.47
N VAL A 11 4.53 23.51 7.27
CA VAL A 11 5.44 23.91 8.35
C VAL A 11 5.10 25.31 8.85
N GLU A 12 4.90 26.26 7.95
CA GLU A 12 4.71 27.67 8.29
C GLU A 12 3.45 27.90 9.14
N PRO A 13 2.26 27.34 8.80
CA PRO A 13 1.10 27.43 9.67
C PRO A 13 1.32 26.76 11.03
N ALA A 14 2.00 25.62 11.09
CA ALA A 14 2.26 24.91 12.33
C ALA A 14 3.18 25.69 13.29
N LEU A 15 4.18 26.39 12.76
CA LEU A 15 5.06 27.23 13.56
C LEU A 15 4.34 28.43 14.19
N ARG A 16 3.26 28.92 13.58
CA ARG A 16 2.43 29.99 14.17
C ARG A 16 1.69 29.56 15.44
N PHE A 17 1.52 28.27 15.65
CA PHE A 17 0.94 27.72 16.88
C PHE A 17 1.95 27.56 18.03
N ARG A 18 3.22 27.98 17.84
CA ARG A 18 4.23 28.04 18.92
C ARG A 18 4.02 29.24 19.85
N LEU A 19 2.84 29.28 20.49
CA LEU A 19 2.37 30.38 21.32
C LEU A 19 2.62 30.18 22.82
N GLY A 20 3.23 29.06 23.21
CA GLY A 20 3.50 28.74 24.61
C GLY A 20 4.67 29.55 25.20
N PRO A 21 4.67 29.78 26.53
CA PRO A 21 5.78 30.44 27.22
C PRO A 21 7.10 29.66 27.08
N PRO A 22 8.26 30.28 27.37
CA PRO A 22 9.55 29.59 27.41
C PRO A 22 9.49 28.28 28.20
N GLY A 23 10.07 27.21 27.65
CA GLY A 23 10.02 25.87 28.24
C GLY A 23 8.78 25.04 27.88
N SER A 24 7.91 25.52 26.97
CA SER A 24 6.82 24.72 26.41
C SER A 24 7.35 23.61 25.51
N VAL A 25 6.72 22.43 25.58
CA VAL A 25 6.99 21.26 24.74
C VAL A 25 5.90 21.18 23.67
N TYR A 26 6.29 20.85 22.44
CA TYR A 26 5.39 20.73 21.30
C TYR A 26 5.47 19.30 20.74
N LEU A 27 4.32 18.67 20.61
CA LEU A 27 4.14 17.41 19.90
C LEU A 27 3.36 17.68 18.62
N PHE A 28 3.90 17.24 17.48
CA PHE A 28 3.25 17.36 16.18
C PHE A 28 2.93 15.95 15.68
N THR A 29 1.74 15.76 15.12
CA THR A 29 1.45 14.57 14.29
C THR A 29 1.39 15.02 12.83
N THR A 30 1.91 14.20 11.92
CA THR A 30 1.86 14.49 10.48
C THR A 30 2.03 13.19 9.71
N ARG A 31 1.49 13.17 8.50
CA ARG A 31 1.64 12.07 7.54
C ARG A 31 2.84 12.27 6.62
N SER A 32 3.39 13.48 6.55
CA SER A 32 4.51 13.81 5.67
C SER A 32 5.84 13.70 6.42
N PRO A 33 6.72 12.74 6.03
CA PRO A 33 8.07 12.67 6.57
C PRO A 33 8.84 13.98 6.42
N ARG A 34 8.65 14.70 5.31
CA ARG A 34 9.28 16.00 5.07
C ARG A 34 8.82 17.08 6.05
N VAL A 35 7.52 17.14 6.35
CA VAL A 35 6.98 18.07 7.35
C VAL A 35 7.52 17.73 8.75
N ALA A 36 7.57 16.44 9.11
CA ALA A 36 8.13 15.99 10.39
C ALA A 36 9.60 16.41 10.54
N ALA A 37 10.41 16.17 9.50
CA ALA A 37 11.83 16.52 9.48
C ALA A 37 12.08 18.02 9.62
N ARG A 38 11.21 18.87 9.07
CA ARG A 38 11.31 20.33 9.17
C ARG A 38 10.85 20.87 10.53
N LEU A 39 9.83 20.28 11.15
CA LEU A 39 9.28 20.77 12.42
C LEU A 39 10.12 20.36 13.64
N ALA A 40 10.61 19.13 13.64
CA ALA A 40 11.31 18.52 14.76
C ALA A 40 12.50 17.68 14.27
N PRO A 41 13.53 18.32 13.68
CA PRO A 41 14.72 17.61 13.21
C PRO A 41 15.31 16.79 14.36
N HIS A 42 15.65 15.53 14.07
CA HIS A 42 16.22 14.55 15.02
C HIS A 42 15.30 14.10 16.16
N ARG A 43 14.02 14.49 16.18
CA ARG A 43 13.03 14.06 17.19
C ARG A 43 11.76 13.53 16.53
N ILE A 44 11.94 12.59 15.61
CA ILE A 44 10.86 11.96 14.84
C ILE A 44 10.66 10.55 15.37
N VAL A 45 9.42 10.22 15.69
CA VAL A 45 9.01 8.86 16.04
C VAL A 45 8.14 8.34 14.90
N PRO A 46 8.63 7.40 14.06
CA PRO A 46 7.80 6.82 13.02
C PRO A 46 6.68 6.00 13.65
N VAL A 47 5.46 6.15 13.13
CA VAL A 47 4.31 5.32 13.52
C VAL A 47 4.20 4.22 12.46
N LEU A 48 4.66 3.03 12.81
CA LEU A 48 4.61 1.85 11.94
C LEU A 48 3.22 1.18 12.01
N PRO A 49 2.85 0.36 11.00
CA PRO A 49 1.74 -0.56 11.13
C PRO A 49 1.85 -1.45 12.37
N LEU A 50 0.76 -2.07 12.79
CA LEU A 50 0.78 -2.98 13.93
C LEU A 50 1.62 -4.22 13.60
N GLU A 51 2.44 -4.64 14.57
CA GLU A 51 3.07 -5.96 14.53
C GLU A 51 1.99 -7.06 14.41
N PRO A 52 2.26 -8.18 13.72
CA PRO A 52 1.25 -9.20 13.43
C PRO A 52 0.48 -9.69 14.67
N ALA A 53 1.15 -9.83 15.82
CA ALA A 53 0.51 -10.24 17.06
C ALA A 53 -0.48 -9.19 17.59
N SER A 54 -0.08 -7.92 17.61
CA SER A 54 -0.94 -6.80 18.04
C SER A 54 -2.08 -6.54 17.06
N ALA A 55 -1.86 -6.77 15.76
CA ALA A 55 -2.88 -6.68 14.72
C ALA A 55 -3.96 -7.77 14.91
N LEU A 56 -3.54 -9.00 15.21
CA LEU A 56 -4.45 -10.11 15.52
C LEU A 56 -5.21 -9.86 16.81
N GLU A 57 -4.55 -9.33 17.84
CA GLU A 57 -5.19 -8.94 19.10
C GLU A 57 -6.26 -7.87 18.87
N LEU A 58 -5.96 -6.82 18.11
CA LEU A 58 -6.93 -5.79 17.76
C LEU A 58 -8.11 -6.37 16.98
N LEU A 59 -7.86 -7.21 15.96
CA LEU A 59 -8.93 -7.80 15.17
C LEU A 59 -9.81 -8.74 16.02
N ARG A 60 -9.20 -9.53 16.91
CA ARG A 60 -9.93 -10.40 17.86
C ARG A 60 -10.74 -9.58 18.87
N LEU A 61 -10.23 -8.44 19.32
CA LEU A 61 -10.97 -7.54 20.21
C LEU A 61 -12.27 -7.06 19.57
N VAL A 62 -12.25 -6.77 18.27
CA VAL A 62 -13.43 -6.29 17.53
C VAL A 62 -14.37 -7.42 17.11
N ALA A 63 -13.84 -8.53 16.57
CA ALA A 63 -14.62 -9.62 16.00
C ALA A 63 -14.16 -11.00 16.54
N PRO A 64 -14.31 -11.27 17.85
CA PRO A 64 -13.72 -12.46 18.48
C PRO A 64 -14.23 -13.76 17.85
N HIS A 65 -15.55 -13.87 17.63
CA HIS A 65 -16.16 -15.06 17.03
C HIS A 65 -15.65 -15.34 15.62
N ALA A 66 -15.49 -14.32 14.78
CA ALA A 66 -14.98 -14.48 13.42
C ALA A 66 -13.51 -14.94 13.42
N VAL A 67 -12.67 -14.32 14.27
CA VAL A 67 -11.24 -14.64 14.36
C VAL A 67 -11.00 -16.03 14.94
N ASP A 68 -11.74 -16.41 15.98
CA ASP A 68 -11.55 -17.69 16.64
C ASP A 68 -12.05 -18.87 15.80
N GLN A 69 -13.08 -18.65 14.97
CA GLN A 69 -13.52 -19.66 14.00
C GLN A 69 -12.60 -19.79 12.80
N GLU A 70 -12.09 -18.67 12.26
CA GLU A 70 -11.30 -18.65 11.02
C GLU A 70 -9.94 -17.92 11.20
N PRO A 71 -9.03 -18.44 12.04
CA PRO A 71 -7.78 -17.75 12.37
C PRO A 71 -6.84 -17.59 11.16
N ALA A 72 -6.86 -18.53 10.22
CA ALA A 72 -6.04 -18.46 9.01
C ALA A 72 -6.52 -17.33 8.08
N LEU A 73 -7.82 -17.12 7.95
CA LEU A 73 -8.37 -16.03 7.15
C LEU A 73 -8.20 -14.68 7.84
N ALA A 74 -8.25 -14.64 9.17
CA ALA A 74 -7.92 -13.44 9.95
C ALA A 74 -6.48 -12.98 9.67
N MET A 75 -5.49 -13.89 9.68
CA MET A 75 -4.10 -13.55 9.35
C MET A 75 -3.94 -13.04 7.91
N ARG A 76 -4.58 -13.71 6.94
CA ARG A 76 -4.58 -13.26 5.54
C ARG A 76 -5.20 -11.87 5.37
N LEU A 77 -6.26 -11.58 6.13
CA LEU A 77 -6.91 -10.26 6.08
C LEU A 77 -6.01 -9.18 6.70
N ILE A 78 -5.33 -9.47 7.82
CA ILE A 78 -4.36 -8.56 8.44
C ILE A 78 -3.25 -8.19 7.45
N GLU A 79 -2.69 -9.18 6.76
CA GLU A 79 -1.69 -8.97 5.70
C GLU A 79 -2.27 -8.14 4.54
N ALA A 80 -3.48 -8.47 4.08
CA ALA A 80 -4.12 -7.78 2.97
C ALA A 80 -4.36 -6.29 3.25
N VAL A 81 -4.74 -5.91 4.48
CA VAL A 81 -4.93 -4.51 4.87
C VAL A 81 -3.65 -3.82 5.35
N GLY A 82 -2.51 -4.53 5.35
CA GLY A 82 -1.21 -4.01 5.80
C GLY A 82 -1.16 -3.69 7.29
N ALA A 83 -1.91 -4.41 8.12
CA ALA A 83 -1.95 -4.23 9.58
C ALA A 83 -2.25 -2.79 10.07
N LEU A 84 -2.94 -1.98 9.26
CA LEU A 84 -3.34 -0.63 9.65
C LEU A 84 -4.47 -0.67 10.69
N PRO A 85 -4.31 -0.04 11.87
CA PRO A 85 -5.33 -0.05 12.93
C PRO A 85 -6.73 0.36 12.44
N LEU A 86 -6.82 1.46 11.67
CA LEU A 86 -8.11 1.94 11.15
C LEU A 86 -8.76 0.94 10.20
N ALA A 87 -7.99 0.31 9.31
CA ALA A 87 -8.52 -0.70 8.39
C ALA A 87 -9.00 -1.94 9.17
N LEU A 88 -8.23 -2.38 10.17
CA LEU A 88 -8.60 -3.51 11.03
C LEU A 88 -9.88 -3.25 11.83
N LEU A 89 -10.06 -2.03 12.35
CA LEU A 89 -11.30 -1.65 13.03
C LEU A 89 -12.52 -1.71 12.11
N LEU A 90 -12.37 -1.24 10.86
CA LEU A 90 -13.45 -1.23 9.87
C LEU A 90 -13.83 -2.65 9.40
N VAL A 91 -12.84 -3.44 8.99
CA VAL A 91 -13.10 -4.82 8.57
C VAL A 91 -13.55 -5.71 9.73
N GLY A 92 -13.01 -5.47 10.93
CA GLY A 92 -13.45 -6.13 12.16
C GLY A 92 -14.91 -5.80 12.49
N SER A 93 -15.32 -4.54 12.34
CA SER A 93 -16.72 -4.13 12.57
C SER A 93 -17.69 -4.91 11.66
N TYR A 94 -17.34 -5.04 10.38
CA TYR A 94 -18.10 -5.86 9.44
C TYR A 94 -18.13 -7.35 9.82
N LEU A 95 -16.96 -7.92 10.17
CA LEU A 95 -16.87 -9.32 10.60
C LEU A 95 -17.64 -9.59 11.90
N TYR A 96 -17.69 -8.63 12.81
CA TYR A 96 -18.49 -8.71 14.02
C TYR A 96 -19.97 -8.87 13.68
N GLU A 97 -20.51 -8.02 12.81
CA GLU A 97 -21.92 -8.10 12.37
C GLU A 97 -22.24 -9.43 11.66
N GLU A 98 -21.33 -9.90 10.80
CA GLU A 98 -21.49 -11.17 10.08
C GLU A 98 -21.33 -12.42 10.96
N SER A 99 -20.72 -12.27 12.15
CA SER A 99 -20.48 -13.37 13.10
C SER A 99 -21.48 -13.44 14.27
N LEU A 100 -22.46 -12.53 14.36
CA LEU A 100 -23.43 -12.44 15.47
C LEU A 100 -24.15 -13.75 15.81
N HIS A 101 -24.40 -14.60 14.81
CA HIS A 101 -25.08 -15.89 14.99
C HIS A 101 -24.13 -17.10 14.96
N GLY A 102 -22.81 -16.87 14.87
CA GLY A 102 -21.79 -17.91 14.87
C GLY A 102 -21.87 -18.90 13.70
N GLN A 103 -22.59 -18.58 12.62
CA GLN A 103 -22.78 -19.47 11.48
C GLN A 103 -21.49 -19.56 10.64
N PRO A 104 -20.79 -20.71 10.57
CA PRO A 104 -19.46 -20.80 9.94
C PRO A 104 -19.46 -20.39 8.46
N ARG A 105 -20.48 -20.80 7.69
CA ARG A 105 -20.61 -20.43 6.28
C ARG A 105 -20.67 -18.91 6.06
N ARG A 106 -21.36 -18.18 6.94
CA ARG A 106 -21.52 -16.72 6.82
C ARG A 106 -20.21 -16.01 7.14
N ILE A 107 -19.52 -16.44 8.20
CA ILE A 107 -18.21 -15.90 8.60
C ILE A 107 -17.17 -16.13 7.50
N MET A 108 -17.08 -17.36 6.98
CA MET A 108 -16.22 -17.70 5.84
C MET A 108 -16.52 -16.78 4.63
N SER A 109 -17.81 -16.61 4.28
CA SER A 109 -18.22 -15.74 3.18
C SER A 109 -17.85 -14.27 3.42
N ALA A 110 -17.90 -13.79 4.66
CA ALA A 110 -17.53 -12.43 5.02
C ALA A 110 -16.03 -12.19 4.85
N PHE A 111 -15.17 -13.14 5.25
CA PHE A 111 -13.73 -13.06 4.98
C PHE A 111 -13.43 -13.03 3.49
N HIS A 112 -14.03 -13.93 2.69
CA HIS A 112 -13.86 -13.93 1.25
C HIS A 112 -14.35 -12.62 0.61
N HIS A 113 -15.47 -12.07 1.06
CA HIS A 113 -15.97 -10.79 0.59
C HIS A 113 -14.96 -9.64 0.77
N LEU A 114 -14.19 -9.65 1.86
CA LEU A 114 -13.16 -8.65 2.14
C LEU A 114 -11.84 -8.92 1.41
N LEU A 115 -11.43 -10.19 1.29
CA LEU A 115 -10.16 -10.59 0.66
C LEU A 115 -10.21 -10.49 -0.87
N ASP A 116 -11.32 -10.92 -1.47
CA ASP A 116 -11.44 -11.00 -2.94
C ASP A 116 -11.71 -9.62 -3.56
N ARG A 117 -12.25 -8.68 -2.77
CA ARG A 117 -12.60 -7.32 -3.21
C ARG A 117 -12.14 -6.26 -2.22
N PRO A 118 -10.86 -5.86 -2.26
CA PRO A 118 -10.31 -4.79 -1.43
C PRO A 118 -11.05 -3.44 -1.53
N SER A 119 -11.78 -3.20 -2.63
CA SER A 119 -12.65 -2.02 -2.78
C SER A 119 -13.72 -1.92 -1.68
N ASN A 120 -14.13 -3.04 -1.10
CA ASN A 120 -15.17 -3.07 -0.08
C ASN A 120 -14.74 -2.40 1.21
N TRP A 121 -13.44 -2.35 1.52
CA TRP A 121 -12.91 -1.74 2.74
C TRP A 121 -13.30 -0.27 2.89
N PHE A 122 -13.47 0.43 1.75
CA PHE A 122 -13.76 1.86 1.71
C PHE A 122 -15.25 2.19 1.92
N MET A 123 -16.13 1.19 1.86
CA MET A 123 -17.57 1.36 2.09
C MET A 123 -17.99 1.02 3.53
N LEU A 124 -17.05 0.54 4.36
CA LEU A 124 -17.32 0.10 5.72
C LEU A 124 -17.46 1.28 6.69
N SER A 125 -18.19 1.03 7.77
CA SER A 125 -18.41 1.95 8.89
C SER A 125 -17.99 1.28 10.20
N PRO A 126 -17.47 2.03 11.19
CA PRO A 126 -17.18 1.46 12.50
C PRO A 126 -18.48 1.19 13.29
N LEU A 127 -18.44 0.25 14.23
CA LEU A 127 -19.57 -0.08 15.12
C LEU A 127 -20.06 1.12 15.97
N SER A 128 -19.15 2.06 16.30
CA SER A 128 -19.41 3.14 17.25
C SER A 128 -19.94 4.44 16.61
N GLY A 129 -20.27 4.47 15.32
CA GLY A 129 -20.79 5.70 14.69
C GLY A 129 -20.99 5.65 13.17
N SER A 130 -21.73 6.65 12.68
CA SER A 130 -22.20 6.79 11.29
C SER A 130 -21.23 7.62 10.42
N SER A 131 -20.00 7.15 10.28
CA SER A 131 -19.02 7.71 9.33
C SER A 131 -18.46 6.57 8.47
N ALA A 132 -19.30 6.07 7.58
CA ALA A 132 -18.84 5.22 6.48
C ALA A 132 -17.80 5.99 5.66
N GLY A 133 -16.73 5.30 5.23
CA GLY A 133 -15.73 5.90 4.35
C GLY A 133 -14.60 6.66 5.04
N LEU A 134 -14.43 6.55 6.36
CA LEU A 134 -13.29 7.16 7.09
C LEU A 134 -11.92 6.87 6.45
N LEU A 135 -11.72 5.63 6.00
CA LEU A 135 -10.48 5.23 5.33
C LEU A 135 -10.29 5.97 4.00
N GLN A 136 -11.36 6.07 3.21
CA GLN A 136 -11.39 6.79 1.95
C GLN A 136 -11.17 8.30 2.17
N GLU A 137 -11.89 8.92 3.10
CA GLU A 137 -11.74 10.34 3.41
C GLU A 137 -10.31 10.67 3.83
N SER A 138 -9.71 9.82 4.66
CA SER A 138 -8.33 9.99 5.10
C SER A 138 -7.36 9.99 3.92
N LEU A 139 -7.47 9.04 2.99
CA LEU A 139 -6.63 8.97 1.80
C LEU A 139 -6.91 10.12 0.82
N GLN A 140 -8.19 10.45 0.62
CA GLN A 140 -8.61 11.51 -0.29
C GLN A 140 -7.99 12.84 0.12
N ARG A 141 -7.93 13.16 1.41
CA ARG A 141 -7.23 14.37 1.90
C ARG A 141 -5.77 14.40 1.45
N SER A 142 -5.04 13.29 1.57
CA SER A 142 -3.66 13.19 1.10
C SER A 142 -3.53 13.39 -0.41
N LEU A 143 -4.43 12.78 -1.19
CA LEU A 143 -4.34 12.77 -2.65
C LEU A 143 -4.78 14.09 -3.29
N THR A 144 -5.75 14.80 -2.72
CA THR A 144 -6.25 16.09 -3.25
C THR A 144 -5.20 17.20 -3.28
N ARG A 145 -4.11 17.08 -2.53
CA ARG A 145 -3.00 18.04 -2.50
C ARG A 145 -1.91 17.74 -3.53
N LEU A 146 -1.95 16.57 -4.17
CA LEU A 146 -0.92 16.19 -5.13
C LEU A 146 -1.09 16.98 -6.44
N PRO A 147 0.01 17.42 -7.06
CA PRO A 147 -0.01 17.84 -8.45
C PRO A 147 -0.55 16.75 -9.37
N ALA A 148 -1.19 17.14 -10.48
CA ALA A 148 -1.80 16.19 -11.41
C ALA A 148 -0.79 15.22 -12.05
N SER A 149 0.46 15.64 -12.29
CA SER A 149 1.54 14.75 -12.75
C SER A 149 1.87 13.69 -11.71
N THR A 150 2.08 14.11 -10.46
CA THR A 150 2.42 13.22 -9.34
C THR A 150 1.31 12.23 -9.03
N LEU A 151 0.04 12.65 -9.05
CA LEU A 151 -1.09 11.75 -8.86
C LEU A 151 -1.18 10.69 -9.96
N ARG A 152 -0.96 11.08 -11.22
CA ARG A 152 -0.93 10.11 -12.33
C ARG A 152 0.26 9.14 -12.18
N LEU A 153 1.44 9.63 -11.76
CA LEU A 153 2.58 8.75 -11.46
C LEU A 153 2.22 7.75 -10.35
N LEU A 154 1.63 8.21 -9.26
CA LEU A 154 1.20 7.34 -8.16
C LEU A 154 0.21 6.26 -8.61
N ARG A 155 -0.74 6.60 -9.50
CA ARG A 155 -1.67 5.62 -10.11
C ARG A 155 -0.93 4.59 -10.94
N SER A 156 0.04 5.01 -11.75
CA SER A 156 0.91 4.10 -12.50
C SER A 156 1.70 3.17 -11.59
N LEU A 157 2.25 3.68 -10.47
CA LEU A 157 2.95 2.85 -9.49
C LEU A 157 2.02 1.84 -8.78
N ALA A 158 0.71 2.09 -8.70
CA ALA A 158 -0.26 1.12 -8.15
C ALA A 158 -0.45 -0.14 -9.01
N LEU A 159 0.21 -0.22 -10.18
CA LEU A 159 0.34 -1.45 -10.94
C LEU A 159 1.21 -2.48 -10.19
N PHE A 160 2.25 -2.04 -9.50
CA PHE A 160 3.11 -2.91 -8.70
C PHE A 160 2.33 -3.59 -7.57
N PRO A 161 2.69 -4.82 -7.18
CA PRO A 161 2.21 -5.45 -5.96
C PRO A 161 2.55 -4.57 -4.74
N PRO A 162 1.66 -4.46 -3.74
CA PRO A 162 1.93 -3.67 -2.55
C PRO A 162 2.92 -4.39 -1.62
N GLN A 163 3.27 -3.74 -0.52
CA GLN A 163 4.04 -4.36 0.56
C GLN A 163 3.47 -5.74 0.93
N PRO A 164 4.34 -6.74 1.23
CA PRO A 164 5.79 -6.61 1.44
C PRO A 164 6.63 -6.54 0.16
N SER A 165 6.00 -6.57 -1.02
CA SER A 165 6.71 -6.41 -2.29
C SER A 165 7.25 -5.00 -2.44
N SER A 166 8.34 -4.89 -3.21
CA SER A 166 8.95 -3.61 -3.56
C SER A 166 9.40 -3.64 -5.01
N PHE A 167 9.65 -2.46 -5.59
CA PHE A 167 10.14 -2.29 -6.95
C PHE A 167 11.36 -1.36 -6.97
N SER A 168 12.20 -1.47 -8.00
CA SER A 168 13.38 -0.60 -8.14
C SER A 168 13.01 0.74 -8.78
N GLU A 169 13.93 1.70 -8.71
CA GLU A 169 13.75 3.00 -9.37
C GLU A 169 13.59 2.84 -10.89
N GLU A 170 14.36 1.95 -11.52
CA GLU A 170 14.28 1.73 -12.97
C GLU A 170 12.95 1.10 -13.38
N ALA A 171 12.39 0.23 -12.53
CA ALA A 171 11.05 -0.30 -12.74
C ALA A 171 9.99 0.80 -12.61
N ALA A 172 10.10 1.65 -11.58
CA ALA A 172 9.22 2.79 -11.40
C ALA A 172 9.28 3.75 -12.60
N GLU A 173 10.48 4.03 -13.09
CA GLU A 173 10.72 4.89 -14.24
C GLU A 173 10.08 4.33 -15.50
N ALA A 174 10.27 3.02 -15.78
CA ALA A 174 9.67 2.37 -16.94
C ALA A 174 8.15 2.56 -17.00
N VAL A 175 7.48 2.47 -15.85
CA VAL A 175 6.01 2.62 -15.75
C VAL A 175 5.59 4.09 -15.68
N GLY A 176 6.45 4.99 -15.20
CA GLY A 176 6.22 6.43 -15.05
C GLY A 176 6.51 7.27 -16.30
N GLN A 177 7.32 6.78 -17.23
CA GLN A 177 7.77 7.50 -18.44
C GLN A 177 6.65 8.05 -19.32
N CYS A 178 5.48 7.40 -19.35
CA CYS A 178 4.35 7.86 -20.14
C CYS A 178 3.56 9.02 -19.47
N VAL A 179 3.91 9.41 -18.25
CA VAL A 179 3.05 10.23 -17.40
C VAL A 179 3.70 11.53 -16.92
N SER A 180 5.01 11.53 -16.65
CA SER A 180 5.70 12.69 -16.09
C SER A 180 7.05 12.96 -16.75
N GLU A 181 7.24 14.19 -17.23
CA GLU A 181 8.53 14.71 -17.69
C GLU A 181 9.50 14.98 -16.51
N ALA A 182 8.97 15.08 -15.28
CA ALA A 182 9.71 15.35 -14.05
C ALA A 182 9.67 14.15 -13.10
N PHE A 183 9.82 12.93 -13.63
CA PHE A 183 9.69 11.66 -12.90
C PHE A 183 10.39 11.65 -11.54
N VAL A 184 11.68 12.00 -11.49
CA VAL A 184 12.49 11.98 -10.25
C VAL A 184 11.88 12.90 -9.19
N GLY A 185 11.54 14.14 -9.58
CA GLY A 185 10.94 15.11 -8.66
C GLY A 185 9.54 14.68 -8.17
N ASP A 186 8.74 14.06 -9.04
CA ASP A 186 7.44 13.52 -8.64
C ASP A 186 7.59 12.30 -7.69
N LEU A 187 8.56 11.41 -7.94
CA LEU A 187 8.83 10.25 -7.08
C LEU A 187 9.33 10.67 -5.70
N ASP A 188 10.25 11.63 -5.64
CA ASP A 188 10.72 12.23 -4.39
C ASP A 188 9.57 12.87 -3.62
N TYR A 189 8.69 13.59 -4.32
CA TYR A 189 7.52 14.21 -3.70
C TYR A 189 6.55 13.19 -3.11
N LEU A 190 6.35 12.03 -3.77
CA LEU A 190 5.54 10.94 -3.22
C LEU A 190 6.14 10.36 -1.94
N CYS A 191 7.47 10.25 -1.86
CA CYS A 191 8.18 9.82 -0.66
C CYS A 191 8.07 10.88 0.46
N ASP A 192 8.26 12.15 0.12
CA ASP A 192 8.14 13.30 1.03
C ASP A 192 6.74 13.41 1.67
N CYS A 193 5.71 13.01 0.93
CA CYS A 193 4.32 12.97 1.39
C CYS A 193 3.93 11.67 2.11
N GLY A 194 4.82 10.67 2.16
CA GLY A 194 4.57 9.39 2.83
C GLY A 194 3.58 8.48 2.09
N LEU A 195 3.38 8.69 0.78
CA LEU A 195 2.49 7.86 -0.03
C LEU A 195 3.22 6.69 -0.71
N VAL A 196 4.53 6.83 -0.89
CA VAL A 196 5.46 5.78 -1.31
C VAL A 196 6.54 5.70 -0.26
N GLU A 197 6.91 4.49 0.14
CA GLU A 197 8.03 4.26 1.05
C GLU A 197 9.28 3.92 0.26
N CYS A 198 10.42 4.50 0.66
CA CYS A 198 11.73 4.16 0.12
C CYS A 198 12.61 3.57 1.23
N GLN A 199 13.07 2.34 1.04
CA GLN A 199 14.00 1.65 1.94
C GLN A 199 15.11 1.01 1.11
N ALA A 200 16.36 1.31 1.42
CA ALA A 200 17.54 0.76 0.74
C ALA A 200 17.46 0.84 -0.81
N ALA A 201 17.05 2.00 -1.35
CA ALA A 201 16.86 2.26 -2.78
C ALA A 201 15.79 1.38 -3.47
N ARG A 202 14.84 0.85 -2.70
CA ARG A 202 13.63 0.20 -3.23
C ARG A 202 12.39 0.88 -2.72
N TYR A 203 11.38 0.90 -3.57
CA TYR A 203 10.13 1.60 -3.36
C TYR A 203 9.00 0.61 -3.09
N SER A 204 8.04 0.99 -2.27
CA SER A 204 6.87 0.16 -2.00
C SER A 204 5.63 1.00 -1.74
N LEU A 205 4.47 0.41 -2.00
CA LEU A 205 3.16 0.99 -1.75
C LEU A 205 2.45 0.22 -0.65
N HIS A 206 1.83 0.95 0.26
CA HIS A 206 0.98 0.34 1.26
C HIS A 206 -0.27 -0.31 0.62
N PRO A 207 -0.71 -1.52 1.04
CA PRO A 207 -1.84 -2.24 0.42
C PRO A 207 -3.12 -1.42 0.30
N VAL A 208 -3.45 -0.66 1.35
CA VAL A 208 -4.63 0.22 1.38
C VAL A 208 -4.53 1.37 0.37
N ILE A 209 -3.35 1.98 0.18
CA ILE A 209 -3.16 3.04 -0.82
C ILE A 209 -3.39 2.47 -2.22
N ARG A 210 -2.79 1.31 -2.51
CA ARG A 210 -2.97 0.62 -3.80
C ARG A 210 -4.42 0.24 -4.04
N ALA A 211 -5.10 -0.32 -3.03
CA ALA A 211 -6.51 -0.69 -3.13
C ALA A 211 -7.41 0.51 -3.44
N TYR A 212 -7.12 1.67 -2.82
CA TYR A 212 -7.84 2.91 -3.07
C TYR A 212 -7.63 3.42 -4.51
N LEU A 213 -6.39 3.44 -4.99
CA LEU A 213 -6.07 3.93 -6.34
C LEU A 213 -6.72 3.08 -7.43
N ARG A 214 -6.96 1.79 -7.16
CA ARG A 214 -7.67 0.87 -8.07
C ARG A 214 -9.19 1.01 -8.06
N LEU A 215 -9.77 1.88 -7.23
CA LEU A 215 -11.19 2.22 -7.31
C LEU A 215 -11.51 2.98 -8.60
N ASP A 216 -10.56 3.76 -9.11
CA ASP A 216 -10.72 4.57 -10.30
C ASP A 216 -10.52 3.74 -11.57
N GLN A 217 -11.60 3.10 -12.03
CA GLN A 217 -11.60 2.30 -13.25
C GLN A 217 -11.46 3.13 -14.54
N GLN A 218 -11.50 4.47 -14.45
CA GLN A 218 -11.39 5.36 -15.61
C GLN A 218 -9.94 5.76 -15.93
N ALA A 219 -8.98 5.38 -15.08
CA ALA A 219 -7.57 5.63 -15.37
C ALA A 219 -7.11 4.76 -16.55
N ASP A 220 -6.79 5.37 -17.68
CA ASP A 220 -6.12 4.68 -18.78
C ASP A 220 -4.67 4.37 -18.39
N LEU A 221 -4.46 3.14 -17.94
CA LEU A 221 -3.16 2.61 -17.55
C LEU A 221 -2.57 1.65 -18.59
N ALA A 222 -3.20 1.50 -19.77
CA ALA A 222 -2.79 0.47 -20.74
C ALA A 222 -1.34 0.65 -21.20
N ALA A 223 -0.89 1.89 -21.38
CA ALA A 223 0.51 2.19 -21.69
C ALA A 223 1.45 1.78 -20.55
N ALA A 224 1.14 2.18 -19.31
CA ALA A 224 1.91 1.86 -18.12
C ALA A 224 1.99 0.34 -17.88
N GLU A 225 0.88 -0.39 -18.09
CA GLU A 225 0.82 -1.85 -18.01
C GLU A 225 1.77 -2.51 -19.02
N ARG A 226 1.73 -2.08 -20.29
CA ARG A 226 2.66 -2.59 -21.32
C ARG A 226 4.12 -2.29 -20.99
N HIS A 227 4.41 -1.11 -20.44
CA HIS A 227 5.77 -0.78 -20.02
C HIS A 227 6.25 -1.65 -18.87
N LEU A 228 5.39 -1.95 -17.89
CA LEU A 228 5.70 -2.88 -16.80
C LEU A 228 6.04 -4.27 -17.37
N VAL A 229 5.19 -4.79 -18.26
CA VAL A 229 5.41 -6.09 -18.90
C VAL A 229 6.75 -6.11 -19.65
N ASN A 230 6.99 -5.10 -20.48
CA ASN A 230 8.21 -5.00 -21.29
C ASN A 230 9.47 -4.91 -20.42
N TYR A 231 9.42 -4.12 -19.34
CA TYR A 231 10.52 -3.99 -18.41
C TYR A 231 10.87 -5.35 -17.78
N TYR A 232 9.89 -6.02 -17.17
CA TYR A 232 10.13 -7.30 -16.50
C TYR A 232 10.46 -8.44 -17.46
N ALA A 233 9.89 -8.46 -18.66
CA ALA A 233 10.30 -9.41 -19.69
C ALA A 233 11.76 -9.18 -20.11
N SER A 234 12.18 -7.92 -20.29
CA SER A 234 13.57 -7.60 -20.60
C SER A 234 14.53 -7.99 -19.47
N LEU A 235 14.12 -7.77 -18.22
CA LEU A 235 14.88 -8.15 -17.02
C LEU A 235 15.03 -9.67 -16.94
N ALA A 236 13.94 -10.41 -17.14
CA ALA A 236 13.93 -11.86 -17.18
C ALA A 236 14.85 -12.42 -18.28
N ARG A 237 14.80 -11.89 -19.51
CA ARG A 237 15.71 -12.28 -20.61
C ARG A 237 17.17 -12.11 -20.20
N LYS A 238 17.54 -10.96 -19.63
CA LYS A 238 18.90 -10.67 -19.16
C LYS A 238 19.35 -11.64 -18.07
N GLN A 239 18.49 -11.92 -17.08
CA GLN A 239 18.82 -12.80 -15.96
C GLN A 239 18.93 -14.28 -16.37
N LEU A 240 18.03 -14.76 -17.24
CA LEU A 240 18.08 -16.10 -17.83
C LEU A 240 19.37 -16.29 -18.62
N ALA A 241 19.73 -15.33 -19.48
CA ALA A 241 20.97 -15.39 -20.26
C ALA A 241 22.24 -15.38 -19.38
N ALA A 242 22.20 -14.67 -18.25
CA ALA A 242 23.31 -14.61 -17.31
C ALA A 242 23.39 -15.81 -16.35
N GLY A 243 22.38 -16.70 -16.33
CA GLY A 243 22.30 -17.82 -15.38
C GLY A 243 22.14 -17.38 -13.92
N ARG A 244 21.64 -16.16 -13.65
CA ARG A 244 21.55 -15.56 -12.29
C ARG A 244 20.12 -15.09 -11.95
N LEU A 245 19.13 -15.99 -11.98
CA LEU A 245 17.80 -15.69 -11.42
C LEU A 245 17.88 -15.74 -9.89
N SER A 246 18.17 -14.59 -9.27
CA SER A 246 18.54 -14.54 -7.84
C SER A 246 17.81 -13.45 -7.05
N LEU A 247 16.66 -12.99 -7.52
CA LEU A 247 15.87 -12.01 -6.77
C LEU A 247 14.49 -12.57 -6.43
N PRO A 248 14.37 -13.37 -5.33
CA PRO A 248 13.07 -13.71 -4.74
C PRO A 248 12.18 -12.49 -4.53
N ILE A 249 12.79 -11.32 -4.28
CA ILE A 249 12.12 -10.03 -4.10
C ILE A 249 11.34 -9.55 -5.34
N GLU A 250 11.69 -10.02 -6.55
CA GLU A 250 10.99 -9.65 -7.80
C GLU A 250 9.87 -10.63 -8.17
N ARG A 251 9.68 -11.72 -7.42
CA ARG A 251 8.72 -12.78 -7.77
C ARG A 251 7.31 -12.26 -8.01
N GLU A 252 6.80 -11.45 -7.08
CA GLU A 252 5.45 -10.87 -7.17
C GLU A 252 5.34 -9.87 -8.33
N ASN A 253 6.43 -9.17 -8.64
CA ASN A 253 6.48 -8.26 -9.79
C ASN A 253 6.43 -9.04 -11.11
N PHE A 254 7.18 -10.14 -11.23
CA PHE A 254 7.11 -11.03 -12.39
C PHE A 254 5.72 -11.65 -12.55
N GLN A 255 5.09 -12.06 -11.45
CA GLN A 255 3.73 -12.61 -11.47
C GLN A 255 2.71 -11.57 -11.94
N THR A 256 2.82 -10.34 -11.46
CA THR A 256 1.99 -9.20 -11.91
C THR A 256 2.21 -8.92 -13.39
N ALA A 257 3.47 -8.89 -13.85
CA ALA A 257 3.81 -8.71 -15.26
C ALA A 257 3.23 -9.83 -16.12
N LEU A 258 3.29 -11.09 -15.68
CA LEU A 258 2.72 -12.22 -16.43
C LEU A 258 1.20 -12.10 -16.57
N GLN A 259 0.50 -11.72 -15.50
CA GLN A 259 -0.96 -11.50 -15.54
C GLN A 259 -1.33 -10.41 -16.56
N LEU A 260 -0.60 -9.30 -16.56
CA LEU A 260 -0.80 -8.22 -17.52
C LEU A 260 -0.44 -8.65 -18.96
N ALA A 261 0.62 -9.43 -19.13
CA ALA A 261 0.99 -9.97 -20.44
C ALA A 261 -0.11 -10.86 -21.02
N VAL A 262 -0.77 -11.68 -20.19
CA VAL A 262 -1.96 -12.46 -20.56
C VAL A 262 -3.12 -11.55 -20.96
N GLN A 263 -3.42 -10.54 -20.14
CA GLN A 263 -4.50 -9.58 -20.41
C GLN A 263 -4.30 -8.81 -21.72
N HIS A 264 -3.06 -8.46 -22.08
CA HIS A 264 -2.71 -7.75 -23.31
C HIS A 264 -2.35 -8.66 -24.49
N ALA A 265 -2.47 -9.99 -24.34
CA ALA A 265 -2.12 -10.98 -25.36
C ALA A 265 -0.66 -10.91 -25.89
N LEU A 266 0.29 -10.52 -25.03
CA LEU A 266 1.72 -10.40 -25.35
C LEU A 266 2.44 -11.76 -25.22
N SER A 267 2.38 -12.57 -26.28
CA SER A 267 2.78 -13.99 -26.23
C SER A 267 4.28 -14.23 -25.98
N GLU A 268 5.16 -13.40 -26.53
CA GLU A 268 6.61 -13.56 -26.32
C GLU A 268 7.01 -13.22 -24.88
N GLU A 269 6.45 -12.13 -24.33
CA GLU A 269 6.67 -11.69 -22.96
C GLU A 269 6.14 -12.74 -21.97
N GLN A 270 4.94 -13.29 -22.22
CA GLN A 270 4.35 -14.36 -21.41
C GLN A 270 5.32 -15.55 -21.26
N TYR A 271 5.85 -16.06 -22.38
CA TYR A 271 6.75 -17.22 -22.38
C TYR A 271 8.00 -16.97 -21.53
N VAL A 272 8.63 -15.80 -21.69
CA VAL A 272 9.84 -15.44 -20.94
C VAL A 272 9.54 -15.27 -19.45
N LEU A 273 8.45 -14.60 -19.10
CA LEU A 273 8.07 -14.35 -17.71
C LEU A 273 7.71 -15.66 -16.99
N GLN A 274 7.03 -16.58 -17.68
CA GLN A 274 6.74 -17.90 -17.15
C GLN A 274 8.03 -18.71 -16.90
N ALA A 275 8.95 -18.74 -17.86
CA ALA A 275 10.24 -19.40 -17.70
C ALA A 275 11.06 -18.84 -16.51
N ALA A 276 11.02 -17.52 -16.30
CA ALA A 276 11.67 -16.88 -15.16
C ALA A 276 11.04 -17.29 -13.81
N LEU A 277 9.71 -17.35 -13.74
CA LEU A 277 9.00 -17.79 -12.53
C LEU A 277 9.26 -19.27 -12.20
N GLU A 278 9.30 -20.14 -13.22
CA GLU A 278 9.64 -21.56 -13.06
C GLU A 278 11.08 -21.73 -12.57
N ALA A 279 12.03 -20.97 -13.12
CA ALA A 279 13.42 -20.99 -12.66
C ALA A 279 13.57 -20.49 -11.22
N LEU A 280 12.83 -19.44 -10.82
CA LEU A 280 12.78 -18.97 -9.43
C LEU A 280 12.20 -20.03 -8.48
N ALA A 281 11.17 -20.78 -8.91
CA ALA A 281 10.61 -21.87 -8.10
C ALA A 281 11.62 -23.01 -7.90
N ASN A 282 12.37 -23.36 -8.94
CA ASN A 282 13.37 -24.44 -8.89
C ASN A 282 14.65 -24.04 -8.13
N GLY A 283 15.01 -22.75 -8.13
CA GLY A 283 16.19 -22.22 -7.43
C GLY A 283 16.02 -22.05 -5.91
N VAL A 284 14.80 -22.17 -5.37
CA VAL A 284 14.50 -22.06 -3.92
C VAL A 284 14.67 -23.42 -3.20
N SER A 285 15.02 -24.49 -3.91
CA SER A 285 15.32 -25.81 -3.31
C SER A 285 16.81 -25.98 -3.01
N LEU A 286 17.34 -25.26 -2.01
CA LEU A 286 18.58 -25.61 -1.28
C LEU A 286 18.53 -25.05 0.15
#